data_AF-A0A1B6B9B2-F1
#
_entry.id   AF-A0A1B6B9B2-F1
#
_cell.length_a   1.000
_cell.length_b   1.000
_cell.length_c   1.000
_cell.angle_alpha   90.00
_cell.angle_beta   90.00
_cell.angle_gamma   90.00
#
_symmetry.space_group_name_H-M   'P 1'
#
loop_
_entity.id
_entity.type
_entity.pdbx_description
1 polymer ?
#
loop_
_entity_poly.entity_id
_entity_poly.type
_entity_poly.pdbx_seq_one_letter_code
_entity_poly.pdbx_strand_id
1 'polypeptide(L)'
;MENLELQCFEIITNAGIAKSSYIEAIQAVKKGKNADVEALMKEGEDGLLKGHKAHFNLLQTTEPLDSTTKMVLVMHAEDQLMNAETFKIMAKEYLELYQKVFELEKIVKTLIK
;
A
#
# COMPACT_ATOMS: atom_id res chain seq x y z
N MET A 1 -20.33 -8.33 15.55
CA MET A 1 -18.87 -8.38 15.52
C MET A 1 -18.38 -7.57 16.70
N GLU A 2 -17.44 -8.10 17.47
CA GLU A 2 -16.81 -7.35 18.57
C GLU A 2 -16.03 -6.14 17.99
N ASN A 3 -15.82 -5.10 18.79
CA ASN A 3 -15.22 -3.85 18.33
C ASN A 3 -13.80 -4.08 17.76
N LEU A 4 -13.01 -4.93 18.42
CA LEU A 4 -11.67 -5.32 17.97
C LEU A 4 -11.66 -6.05 16.62
N GLU A 5 -12.56 -7.01 16.40
CA GLU A 5 -12.61 -7.77 15.14
C GLU A 5 -12.92 -6.86 13.94
N LEU A 6 -13.87 -5.93 14.13
CA LEU A 6 -14.26 -4.98 13.10
C LEU A 6 -13.09 -4.06 12.73
N GLN A 7 -12.37 -3.55 13.74
CA GLN A 7 -11.16 -2.72 13.52
C GLN A 7 -10.08 -3.50 12.75
N CYS A 8 -9.83 -4.76 13.12
CA CYS A 8 -8.88 -5.60 12.37
C CYS A 8 -9.30 -5.79 10.91
N PHE A 9 -10.59 -6.06 10.63
CA PHE A 9 -11.07 -6.22 9.25
C PHE A 9 -11.00 -4.92 8.45
N GLU A 10 -11.25 -3.78 9.08
CA GLU A 10 -11.06 -2.46 8.46
C GLU A 10 -9.59 -2.23 8.11
N ILE A 11 -8.65 -2.54 9.01
CA ILE A 11 -7.21 -2.46 8.73
C ILE A 11 -6.85 -3.37 7.55
N ILE A 12 -7.19 -4.66 7.62
CA ILE A 12 -6.85 -5.66 6.60
C ILE A 12 -7.38 -5.24 5.22
N THR A 13 -8.63 -4.78 5.16
CA THR A 13 -9.27 -4.39 3.90
C THR A 13 -8.61 -3.16 3.29
N ASN A 14 -8.42 -2.10 4.08
CA ASN A 14 -7.83 -0.87 3.59
C ASN A 14 -6.33 -1.00 3.27
N ALA A 15 -5.58 -1.80 4.05
CA ALA A 15 -4.20 -2.15 3.74
C ALA A 15 -4.10 -3.01 2.46
N GLY A 16 -5.04 -3.93 2.25
CA GLY A 16 -5.16 -4.72 1.04
C GLY A 16 -5.35 -3.85 -0.20
N ILE A 17 -6.32 -2.93 -0.17
CA ILE A 17 -6.55 -1.94 -1.24
C ILE A 17 -5.28 -1.11 -1.48
N ALA A 18 -4.66 -0.60 -0.42
CA ALA A 18 -3.46 0.21 -0.54
C ALA A 18 -2.33 -0.52 -1.26
N LYS A 19 -2.03 -1.73 -0.79
CA LYS A 19 -0.99 -2.59 -1.34
C LYS A 19 -1.26 -2.94 -2.80
N SER A 20 -2.50 -3.29 -3.17
CA SER A 20 -2.83 -3.61 -4.57
C SER A 20 -2.65 -2.40 -5.48
N SER A 21 -3.14 -1.22 -5.09
CA SER A 21 -3.01 -0.01 -5.91
C SER A 21 -1.54 0.38 -6.11
N TYR A 22 -0.67 0.23 -5.10
CA TYR A 22 0.76 0.45 -5.26
C TYR A 22 1.43 -0.55 -6.22
N ILE A 23 1.07 -1.84 -6.14
CA ILE A 23 1.57 -2.85 -7.08
C ILE A 23 1.11 -2.54 -8.51
N GLU A 24 -0.14 -2.14 -8.68
CA GLU A 24 -0.70 -1.76 -9.98
C GLU A 24 -0.02 -0.52 -10.55
N ALA A 25 0.28 0.48 -9.71
CA ALA A 25 1.03 1.68 -10.12
C ALA A 25 2.41 1.32 -10.68
N ILE A 26 3.14 0.42 -10.00
CA ILE A 26 4.44 -0.09 -10.47
C ILE A 26 4.29 -0.81 -11.83
N GLN A 27 3.24 -1.62 -12.00
CA GLN A 27 2.98 -2.32 -13.26
C GLN A 27 2.58 -1.36 -14.39
N ALA A 28 1.82 -0.31 -14.09
CA ALA A 28 1.40 0.70 -15.05
C ALA A 28 2.59 1.52 -15.56
N VAL A 29 3.43 2.04 -14.66
CA VAL A 29 4.63 2.79 -15.05
C VAL A 29 5.59 1.92 -15.87
N LYS A 30 5.77 0.65 -15.50
CA LYS A 30 6.64 -0.29 -16.22
C LYS A 30 6.22 -0.47 -17.69
N LYS A 31 4.92 -0.36 -17.98
CA LYS A 31 4.35 -0.46 -19.34
C LYS A 31 4.35 0.88 -20.10
N GLY A 32 4.89 1.95 -19.51
CA GLY A 32 4.82 3.31 -20.06
C GLY A 32 3.43 3.94 -20.00
N LYS A 33 2.50 3.37 -19.23
CA LYS A 33 1.12 3.86 -19.08
C LYS A 33 1.04 4.87 -17.93
N ASN A 34 1.50 6.10 -18.18
CA ASN A 34 1.62 7.11 -17.12
C ASN A 34 0.30 7.66 -16.59
N ALA A 35 -0.78 7.62 -17.38
CA ALA A 35 -2.04 8.26 -17.01
C ALA A 35 -2.70 7.68 -15.75
N ASP A 36 -2.47 6.40 -15.45
CA ASP A 36 -3.14 5.72 -14.34
C ASP A 36 -2.29 5.70 -13.06
N VAL A 37 -1.00 6.03 -13.15
CA VAL A 37 -0.05 5.89 -12.03
C VAL A 37 -0.39 6.79 -10.86
N GLU A 38 -0.69 8.08 -11.13
CA GLU A 38 -1.01 9.04 -10.07
C GLU A 38 -2.31 8.68 -9.36
N ALA A 39 -3.32 8.25 -10.12
CA ALA A 39 -4.60 7.83 -9.58
C ALA A 39 -4.45 6.60 -8.66
N LEU A 40 -3.68 5.60 -9.10
CA LEU A 40 -3.40 4.39 -8.31
C LEU A 40 -2.58 4.70 -7.06
N MET A 41 -1.56 5.57 -7.15
CA MET A 41 -0.81 6.00 -5.97
C MET A 41 -1.70 6.73 -4.96
N LYS A 42 -2.60 7.60 -5.44
CA LYS A 42 -3.55 8.32 -4.58
C LYS A 42 -4.55 7.39 -3.92
N GLU A 43 -5.14 6.46 -4.67
CA GLU A 43 -6.03 5.43 -4.12
C GLU A 43 -5.33 4.63 -3.03
N GLY A 44 -4.06 4.28 -3.28
CA GLY A 44 -3.26 3.58 -2.29
C GLY A 44 -3.05 4.39 -1.02
N GLU A 45 -2.73 5.69 -1.14
CA GLU A 45 -2.58 6.60 0.01
C GLU A 45 -3.89 6.80 0.79
N ASP A 46 -5.03 6.91 0.11
CA ASP A 46 -6.35 7.03 0.74
C ASP A 46 -6.71 5.75 1.51
N GLY A 47 -6.41 4.58 0.94
CA GLY A 47 -6.55 3.29 1.61
C GLY A 47 -5.68 3.22 2.85
N LEU A 48 -4.38 3.54 2.73
CA LEU A 48 -3.45 3.47 3.85
C LEU A 48 -3.84 4.43 4.98
N LEU A 49 -4.32 5.63 4.65
CA LEU A 49 -4.82 6.59 5.63
C LEU A 49 -6.02 6.05 6.42
N LYS A 50 -6.96 5.37 5.75
CA LYS A 50 -8.09 4.71 6.42
C LYS A 50 -7.61 3.56 7.32
N GLY A 51 -6.66 2.76 6.84
CA GLY A 51 -6.01 1.69 7.62
C GLY A 51 -5.36 2.23 8.90
N HIS A 52 -4.58 3.32 8.80
CA HIS A 52 -3.97 3.95 9.98
C HIS A 52 -4.98 4.53 10.96
N LYS A 53 -6.12 5.06 10.50
CA LYS A 53 -7.19 5.51 11.39
C LYS A 53 -7.79 4.34 12.18
N ALA A 54 -8.05 3.21 11.53
CA ALA A 54 -8.54 2.00 12.20
C ALA A 54 -7.48 1.45 13.19
N HIS A 55 -6.21 1.43 12.80
CA HIS A 55 -5.09 1.05 13.68
C HIS A 55 -4.98 1.98 14.91
N PHE A 56 -5.10 3.30 14.73
CA PHE A 56 -5.09 4.24 15.86
C PHE A 56 -6.25 4.01 16.83
N ASN A 57 -7.42 3.60 16.34
CA ASN A 57 -8.55 3.22 17.19
C ASN A 57 -8.31 1.88 17.91
N LEU A 58 -7.66 0.92 17.24
CA LEU A 58 -7.26 -0.35 17.83
C LEU A 58 -6.30 -0.17 19.02
N LEU A 59 -5.32 0.74 18.89
CA LEU A 59 -4.39 1.08 19.97
C LEU A 59 -5.05 1.69 21.21
N GLN A 60 -6.22 2.31 21.04
CA GLN A 60 -6.99 2.89 22.14
C GLN A 60 -7.92 1.87 22.82
N THR A 61 -8.06 0.68 22.25
CA THR A 61 -8.94 -0.36 22.79
C THR A 61 -8.35 -0.94 24.07
N THR A 62 -9.20 -1.13 25.09
CA THR A 62 -8.84 -1.77 26.36
C THR A 62 -9.34 -3.21 26.45
N GLU A 63 -9.91 -3.74 25.36
CA GLU A 63 -10.35 -5.13 25.28
C GLU A 63 -9.15 -6.07 25.46
N PRO A 64 -9.22 -7.04 26.40
CA PRO A 64 -8.13 -7.98 26.60
C PRO A 64 -7.97 -8.91 25.39
N LEU A 65 -6.72 -9.14 24.99
CA LEU A 65 -6.33 -10.17 24.02
C LEU A 65 -6.30 -11.55 24.70
N ASP A 66 -7.44 -11.96 25.22
CA ASP A 66 -7.60 -13.14 26.09
C ASP A 66 -7.58 -14.48 25.37
N SER A 67 -7.66 -14.48 24.04
CA SER A 67 -7.63 -15.67 23.20
C SER A 67 -6.56 -15.60 22.12
N THR A 68 -5.94 -16.75 21.85
CA THR A 68 -4.97 -16.92 20.76
C THR A 68 -5.53 -16.44 19.41
N THR A 69 -6.82 -16.66 19.15
CA THR A 69 -7.49 -16.24 17.92
C THR A 69 -7.50 -14.71 17.76
N LYS A 70 -7.85 -13.96 18.83
CA LYS A 70 -7.80 -12.49 18.82
C LYS A 70 -6.38 -11.98 18.57
N MET A 71 -5.39 -12.59 19.23
CA MET A 71 -3.99 -12.22 19.06
C MET A 71 -3.50 -12.44 17.63
N VAL A 72 -3.83 -13.58 17.01
CA VAL A 72 -3.47 -13.88 15.62
C VAL A 72 -4.14 -12.91 14.65
N LEU A 73 -5.41 -12.55 14.88
CA LEU A 73 -6.12 -11.60 14.03
C LEU A 73 -5.49 -10.19 14.09
N VAL A 74 -5.16 -9.71 15.29
CA VAL A 74 -4.45 -8.42 15.46
C VAL A 74 -3.08 -8.46 14.80
N MET A 75 -2.27 -9.49 15.07
CA MET A 75 -0.96 -9.63 14.42
C MET A 75 -1.06 -9.65 12.89
N HIS A 76 -2.08 -10.30 12.34
CA HIS A 76 -2.31 -10.32 10.90
C HIS A 76 -2.69 -8.93 10.35
N ALA A 77 -3.56 -8.19 11.05
CA ALA A 77 -3.92 -6.83 10.66
C ALA A 77 -2.70 -5.89 10.64
N GLU A 78 -1.87 -5.94 11.69
CA GLU A 78 -0.62 -5.18 11.79
C GLU A 78 0.37 -5.54 10.66
N ASP A 79 0.56 -6.83 10.39
CA ASP A 79 1.41 -7.30 9.29
C ASP A 79 0.92 -6.78 7.93
N GLN A 80 -0.39 -6.80 7.66
CA GLN A 80 -0.93 -6.27 6.41
C GLN A 80 -0.71 -4.77 6.27
N LEU A 81 -0.94 -3.99 7.34
CA LEU A 81 -0.76 -2.55 7.34
C LEU A 81 0.70 -2.16 7.05
N MET A 82 1.63 -2.77 7.78
CA MET A 82 3.05 -2.44 7.65
C MET A 82 3.63 -2.93 6.30
N ASN A 83 3.12 -4.04 5.76
CA ASN A 83 3.42 -4.44 4.39
C ASN A 83 2.92 -3.40 3.37
N ALA A 84 1.70 -2.89 3.49
CA ALA A 84 1.18 -1.87 2.58
C ALA A 84 2.04 -0.58 2.60
N GLU A 85 2.52 -0.19 3.78
CA GLU A 85 3.41 0.96 3.98
C GLU A 85 4.78 0.74 3.33
N THR A 86 5.33 -0.46 3.44
CA THR A 86 6.56 -0.85 2.74
C THR A 86 6.37 -0.80 1.22
N PHE A 87 5.24 -1.29 0.70
CA PHE A 87 4.93 -1.25 -0.74
C PHE A 87 4.75 0.19 -1.25
N LYS A 88 4.25 1.12 -0.43
CA LYS A 88 4.20 2.55 -0.77
C LYS A 88 5.59 3.11 -1.05
N ILE A 89 6.54 2.84 -0.15
CA ILE A 89 7.93 3.32 -0.27
C ILE A 89 8.55 2.71 -1.54
N MET A 90 8.43 1.39 -1.70
CA MET A 90 8.95 0.70 -2.88
C MET A 90 8.34 1.22 -4.19
N ALA A 91 7.03 1.50 -4.21
CA ALA A 91 6.36 2.04 -5.38
C ALA A 91 6.97 3.38 -5.79
N LYS A 92 7.18 4.30 -4.86
CA LYS A 92 7.81 5.60 -5.14
C LYS A 92 9.21 5.44 -5.75
N GLU A 93 10.05 4.58 -5.17
CA GLU A 93 11.38 4.28 -5.70
C GLU A 93 11.32 3.69 -7.11
N TYR A 94 10.36 2.79 -7.38
CA TYR A 94 10.18 2.24 -8.72
C TYR A 94 9.71 3.30 -9.73
N LEU A 95 8.79 4.20 -9.36
CA LEU A 95 8.34 5.26 -10.25
C LEU A 95 9.52 6.14 -10.68
N GLU A 96 10.35 6.57 -9.74
CA GLU A 96 11.55 7.36 -10.03
C GLU A 96 12.55 6.59 -10.90
N LEU A 97 12.75 5.30 -10.61
CA LEU A 97 13.63 4.45 -11.39
C LEU A 97 13.16 4.34 -12.84
N TYR A 98 11.89 4.07 -13.08
CA TYR A 98 11.34 3.94 -14.44
C TYR A 98 11.38 5.26 -15.21
N GLN A 99 11.18 6.40 -14.54
CA GLN A 99 11.37 7.72 -15.16
C GLN A 99 12.80 7.88 -15.71
N LYS A 100 13.82 7.57 -14.89
CA LYS A 100 15.22 7.60 -15.32
C LYS A 100 15.50 6.64 -16.48
N VAL A 101 14.91 5.44 -16.46
CA VAL A 101 15.03 4.48 -17.57
C VAL A 101 14.46 5.04 -18.87
N PHE A 102 13.26 5.66 -18.84
CA PHE A 102 12.66 6.24 -20.04
C PHE A 102 13.45 7.43 -20.60
N GLU A 103 14.06 8.24 -19.73
CA GLU A 103 14.97 9.31 -20.15
C GLU A 103 16.21 8.75 -20.86
N LEU A 104 16.83 7.71 -20.30
CA LEU A 104 17.97 7.03 -20.90
C LEU A 104 17.61 6.40 -22.25
N GLU A 105 16.47 5.72 -22.36
CA GLU A 105 15.99 5.17 -23.63
C GLU A 105 15.82 6.25 -24.71
N LYS A 106 15.35 7.44 -24.33
CA LYS A 106 15.19 8.58 -25.25
C LYS A 106 16.55 9.11 -25.73
N ILE A 107 17.53 9.21 -24.83
CA ILE A 107 18.90 9.63 -25.17
C ILE A 107 19.53 8.63 -26.15
N VAL A 108 19.45 7.33 -25.84
CA VAL A 108 20.01 6.26 -26.69
C VAL A 108 19.36 6.27 -28.08
N LYS A 109 18.03 6.41 -28.17
CA LYS A 109 17.32 6.55 -29.45
C LYS A 109 17.74 7.77 -30.27
N THR A 110 18.23 8.82 -29.62
CA THR A 110 18.72 10.04 -30.30
C THR A 110 20.14 9.84 -30.82
N LEU A 111 20.99 9.10 -30.11
CA LEU A 111 22.38 8.83 -30.50
C LEU A 111 22.54 7.81 -31.63
N ILE A 112 21.55 6.92 -31.81
CA ILE A 112 21.57 5.88 -32.85
C ILE A 112 20.89 6.36 -34.16
N LYS A 113 20.28 7.55 -34.17
CA LYS A 113 19.78 8.21 -35.39
C LYS A 113 20.87 9.01 -36.06
#